data_AF-A0AAD6Y8C1-F1
#
_entry.id   AF-A0AAD6Y8C1-F1
#
_cell.length_a   1.000
_cell.length_b   1.000
_cell.length_c   1.000
_cell.angle_alpha   90.00
_cell.angle_beta   90.00
_cell.angle_gamma   90.00
#
_symmetry.space_group_name_H-M   'P 1'
#
loop_
_entity.id
_entity.type
_entity.pdbx_description
1 polymer ?
#
loop_
_entity_poly.entity_id
_entity_poly.type
_entity_poly.pdbx_seq_one_letter_code
_entity_poly.pdbx_strand_id
1 'polypeptide(L)'
;MYDPLIAALKPAVAKNWSLVNTSAHDDPDSTFIHNTPVKPDITLYGSTPPSNDNVCRSCDAELFIELKTDPADDPFEDTEHGVVPRSSERGRDTRGQVITYLNAMQASQLRTHSFGALIISNHCRLFRLTRSALEVTERFDYTTSPLLAKFLWRLSHAAPDVRGLDTTFGKITAEDPAASRARELLDAIGKPLWSVTIGDCSFYVSHPFTRAHHLPVGRGMRCFVAVETETNRICLLKDTWRVDGYHPEGEVYARLKEKQVRNIPNVIVARDVGGRYHRCGADAYPSSWRKCKAEAIRCHQHYRLVLDVVGRPLVEFGSTHELVKCMLDALQAHCDAWTEAGVEHRDISVGNIIIVVEEGITRGLLIDWELSRYYDDDGPRACERTGTRQFMSAQLSSATEPQAHELADDLESFLLVMLWVAVLYAPGTMTPKERAELLQIFDDANSRLKRLLIIGGKEEVENCNLASPRFEHLLVRLLDGFAARYCARARLDPSSTAHLKNHTWMTERLREALEDETWRALKD
;
A
#
# COMPACT_ATOMS: atom_id res chain seq x y z
N MET A 1 -32.19 11.76 -18.77
CA MET A 1 -31.62 10.62 -19.51
C MET A 1 -31.59 9.36 -18.66
N TYR A 2 -31.17 9.46 -17.40
CA TYR A 2 -30.95 8.30 -16.53
C TYR A 2 -32.22 7.54 -16.13
N ASP A 3 -33.29 8.21 -15.70
CA ASP A 3 -34.49 7.53 -15.17
C ASP A 3 -35.18 6.60 -16.18
N PRO A 4 -35.35 6.97 -17.48
CA PRO A 4 -35.86 6.03 -18.48
C PRO A 4 -34.99 4.78 -18.66
N LEU A 5 -33.66 4.94 -18.65
CA LEU A 5 -32.73 3.81 -18.75
C LEU A 5 -32.83 2.92 -17.49
N ILE A 6 -32.87 3.51 -16.30
CA ILE A 6 -33.07 2.79 -15.04
C ILE A 6 -34.39 1.99 -15.09
N ALA A 7 -35.48 2.62 -15.53
CA ALA A 7 -36.77 1.95 -15.66
C ALA A 7 -36.71 0.75 -16.62
N ALA A 8 -35.98 0.88 -17.74
CA ALA A 8 -35.79 -0.19 -18.70
C ALA A 8 -34.91 -1.34 -18.18
N LEU A 9 -33.89 -1.04 -17.37
CA LEU A 9 -32.97 -2.03 -16.81
C LEU A 9 -33.47 -2.68 -15.51
N LYS A 10 -34.42 -2.05 -14.80
CA LYS A 10 -34.97 -2.54 -13.53
C LYS A 10 -35.46 -3.99 -13.56
N PRO A 11 -36.15 -4.49 -14.61
CA PRO A 11 -36.57 -5.89 -14.69
C PRO A 11 -35.40 -6.88 -14.78
N ALA A 12 -34.21 -6.42 -15.17
CA ALA A 12 -33.01 -7.25 -15.27
C ALA A 12 -32.26 -7.39 -13.93
N VAL A 13 -32.72 -6.76 -12.86
CA VAL A 13 -32.06 -6.76 -11.55
C VAL A 13 -32.94 -7.49 -10.53
N ALA A 14 -32.33 -8.18 -9.55
CA ALA A 14 -33.06 -8.85 -8.47
C ALA A 14 -34.01 -7.88 -7.71
N LYS A 15 -35.14 -8.40 -7.23
CA LYS A 15 -36.24 -7.60 -6.65
C LYS A 15 -35.83 -6.67 -5.50
N ASN A 16 -34.87 -7.08 -4.68
CA ASN A 16 -34.42 -6.34 -3.49
C ASN A 16 -33.16 -5.50 -3.74
N TRP A 17 -32.78 -5.32 -5.00
CA TRP A 17 -31.65 -4.52 -5.42
C TRP A 17 -32.16 -3.26 -6.11
N SER A 18 -31.34 -2.21 -6.14
CA SER A 18 -31.75 -0.93 -6.68
C SER A 18 -30.70 -0.35 -7.63
N LEU A 19 -31.14 0.03 -8.83
CA LEU A 19 -30.43 0.97 -9.69
C LEU A 19 -30.85 2.38 -9.27
N VAL A 20 -29.88 3.19 -8.86
CA VAL A 20 -30.10 4.53 -8.34
C VAL A 20 -29.41 5.54 -9.23
N ASN A 21 -30.12 6.61 -9.58
CA ASN A 21 -29.56 7.76 -10.28
C ASN A 21 -28.67 8.53 -9.29
N THR A 22 -27.35 8.47 -9.49
CA THR A 22 -26.33 9.11 -8.64
C THR A 22 -25.66 10.31 -9.33
N SER A 23 -26.06 10.68 -10.55
CA SER A 23 -25.37 11.70 -11.37
C SER A 23 -25.28 13.09 -10.71
N ALA A 24 -26.19 13.39 -9.79
CA ALA A 24 -26.27 14.64 -9.03
C ALA A 24 -25.63 14.57 -7.63
N HIS A 25 -25.10 13.42 -7.23
CA HIS A 25 -24.62 13.15 -5.87
C HIS A 25 -23.23 12.55 -5.91
N ASP A 26 -22.25 13.27 -5.37
CA ASP A 26 -20.92 12.76 -5.12
C ASP A 26 -20.91 11.78 -3.93
N ASP A 27 -19.87 10.95 -3.87
CA ASP A 27 -19.56 10.11 -2.71
C ASP A 27 -18.49 10.81 -1.85
N PRO A 28 -18.88 11.57 -0.81
CA PRO A 28 -17.94 12.33 0.00
C PRO A 28 -16.90 11.45 0.71
N ASP A 29 -17.23 10.17 0.96
CA ASP A 29 -16.37 9.22 1.67
C ASP A 29 -15.29 8.62 0.76
N SER A 30 -15.26 8.98 -0.53
CA SER A 30 -14.28 8.47 -1.52
C SER A 30 -13.05 9.38 -1.72
N THR A 31 -13.02 10.54 -1.07
CA THR A 31 -11.96 11.57 -1.21
C THR A 31 -10.57 11.11 -0.77
N PHE A 32 -10.46 10.00 -0.04
CA PHE A 32 -9.18 9.44 0.39
C PHE A 32 -8.34 8.83 -0.75
N ILE A 33 -8.93 8.61 -1.93
CA ILE A 33 -8.25 7.98 -3.07
C ILE A 33 -7.51 9.03 -3.89
N HIS A 34 -8.30 9.99 -4.35
CA HIS A 34 -7.90 11.25 -4.96
C HIS A 34 -8.71 12.29 -4.20
N ASN A 35 -8.14 13.46 -3.88
CA ASN A 35 -8.74 14.52 -3.04
C ASN A 35 -10.03 15.15 -3.63
N THR A 36 -10.76 14.43 -4.49
CA THR A 36 -12.00 14.77 -5.14
C THR A 36 -12.92 13.54 -5.08
N PRO A 37 -14.18 13.71 -4.65
CA PRO A 37 -15.10 12.59 -4.53
C PRO A 37 -15.51 12.04 -5.90
N VAL A 38 -15.83 10.74 -5.94
CA VAL A 38 -16.36 10.08 -7.13
C VAL A 38 -17.83 10.39 -7.34
N LYS A 39 -18.28 10.38 -8.59
CA LYS A 39 -19.66 10.71 -8.97
C LYS A 39 -20.12 9.94 -10.22
N PRO A 40 -20.28 8.60 -10.13
CA PRO A 40 -20.86 7.83 -11.21
C PRO A 40 -22.30 8.26 -11.50
N ASP A 41 -22.73 8.15 -12.76
CA ASP A 41 -24.09 8.51 -13.17
C ASP A 41 -25.18 7.63 -12.55
N ILE A 42 -24.99 6.31 -12.56
CA ILE A 42 -25.94 5.33 -12.00
C ILE A 42 -25.15 4.32 -11.17
N THR A 43 -25.65 3.99 -9.99
CA THR A 43 -25.05 2.98 -9.12
C THR A 43 -26.05 1.87 -8.82
N LEU A 44 -25.60 0.62 -8.94
CA LEU A 44 -26.33 -0.57 -8.52
C LEU A 44 -25.97 -0.89 -7.07
N TYR A 45 -26.98 -0.98 -6.21
CA TYR A 45 -26.83 -1.41 -4.81
C TYR A 45 -27.48 -2.76 -4.57
N GLY A 46 -26.83 -3.56 -3.72
CA GLY A 46 -27.33 -4.83 -3.24
C GLY A 46 -28.51 -4.69 -2.28
N SER A 47 -28.93 -5.81 -1.70
CA SER A 47 -30.03 -5.87 -0.73
C SER A 47 -29.65 -5.47 0.69
N THR A 48 -28.37 -5.18 0.95
CA THR A 48 -27.91 -4.74 2.27
C THR A 48 -28.46 -3.34 2.56
N PRO A 49 -28.90 -3.06 3.80
CA PRO A 49 -29.23 -1.70 4.19
C PRO A 49 -28.07 -0.72 3.89
N PRO A 50 -28.35 0.52 3.49
CA PRO A 50 -27.32 1.53 3.26
C PRO A 50 -26.37 1.67 4.45
N SER A 51 -25.07 1.78 4.17
CA SER A 51 -24.05 2.00 5.22
C SER A 51 -24.08 3.42 5.78
N ASN A 52 -24.65 4.38 5.05
CA ASN A 52 -24.83 5.78 5.44
C ASN A 52 -25.99 6.42 4.65
N ASP A 53 -26.27 7.69 4.95
CA ASP A 53 -27.39 8.45 4.34
C ASP A 53 -27.05 9.05 2.96
N ASN A 54 -25.81 8.92 2.47
CA ASN A 54 -25.42 9.48 1.17
C ASN A 54 -26.13 8.73 0.04
N VAL A 55 -26.46 9.40 -1.08
CA VAL A 55 -27.10 8.73 -2.23
C VAL A 55 -26.09 7.92 -3.06
N CYS A 56 -24.90 8.47 -3.27
CA CYS A 56 -23.77 7.79 -3.91
C CYS A 56 -22.85 7.22 -2.83
N ARG A 57 -22.60 5.91 -2.87
CA ARG A 57 -21.90 5.15 -1.82
C ARG A 57 -21.01 4.07 -2.42
N SER A 58 -19.74 4.37 -2.66
CA SER A 58 -18.78 3.37 -3.16
C SER A 58 -18.56 2.23 -2.17
N CYS A 59 -18.84 2.44 -0.88
CA CYS A 59 -18.81 1.43 0.17
C CYS A 59 -19.94 0.38 0.09
N ASP A 60 -21.02 0.65 -0.66
CA ASP A 60 -22.15 -0.27 -0.84
C ASP A 60 -22.35 -0.71 -2.31
N ALA A 61 -21.68 -0.04 -3.26
CA ALA A 61 -21.88 -0.26 -4.68
C ALA A 61 -21.53 -1.69 -5.10
N GLU A 62 -22.37 -2.30 -5.92
CA GLU A 62 -22.13 -3.60 -6.57
C GLU A 62 -21.59 -3.43 -8.00
N LEU A 63 -21.99 -2.33 -8.65
CA LEU A 63 -21.56 -1.90 -9.97
C LEU A 63 -21.94 -0.43 -10.17
N PHE A 64 -21.17 0.32 -10.95
CA PHE A 64 -21.62 1.60 -11.51
C PHE A 64 -21.86 1.50 -13.02
N ILE A 65 -22.69 2.39 -13.55
CA ILE A 65 -22.88 2.63 -14.98
C ILE A 65 -22.62 4.12 -15.23
N GLU A 66 -21.58 4.41 -16.02
CA GLU A 66 -21.26 5.75 -16.50
C GLU A 66 -21.82 5.94 -17.92
N LEU A 67 -22.36 7.13 -18.24
CA LEU A 67 -22.91 7.44 -19.55
C LEU A 67 -22.09 8.53 -20.25
N LYS A 68 -21.79 8.31 -21.52
CA LYS A 68 -21.24 9.31 -22.45
C LYS A 68 -22.11 9.36 -23.70
N THR A 69 -22.24 10.52 -24.31
CA THR A 69 -23.03 10.70 -25.53
C THR A 69 -22.18 10.70 -26.79
N ASP A 70 -20.94 11.17 -26.69
CA ASP A 70 -20.03 11.33 -27.80
C ASP A 70 -19.12 10.09 -27.93
N PRO A 71 -19.07 9.44 -29.11
CA PRO A 71 -18.15 8.34 -29.38
C PRO A 71 -16.66 8.65 -29.13
N ALA A 72 -16.27 9.93 -29.16
CA ALA A 72 -14.90 10.36 -28.86
C ALA A 72 -14.51 10.12 -27.38
N ASP A 73 -15.49 10.03 -26.48
CA ASP A 73 -15.29 9.72 -25.06
C ASP A 73 -15.06 8.22 -24.81
N ASP A 74 -15.19 7.35 -25.82
CA ASP A 74 -14.86 5.93 -25.65
C ASP A 74 -13.39 5.79 -25.20
N PRO A 75 -13.13 5.23 -24.00
CA PRO A 75 -11.79 5.06 -23.48
C PRO A 75 -10.93 4.05 -24.24
N PHE A 76 -11.56 3.21 -25.08
CA PHE A 76 -10.95 2.10 -25.77
C PHE A 76 -11.35 2.06 -27.25
N GLU A 77 -10.55 1.35 -28.05
CA GLU A 77 -10.82 1.07 -29.46
C GLU A 77 -10.81 -0.43 -29.71
N ASP A 78 -11.78 -0.91 -30.48
CA ASP A 78 -11.85 -2.31 -30.90
C ASP A 78 -11.08 -2.45 -32.21
N THR A 79 -10.00 -3.22 -32.17
CA THR A 79 -9.11 -3.47 -33.32
C THR A 79 -9.16 -4.95 -33.72
N GLU A 80 -8.58 -5.29 -34.87
CA GLU A 80 -8.39 -6.70 -35.27
C GLU A 80 -7.56 -7.51 -34.26
N HIS A 81 -6.76 -6.83 -33.44
CA HIS A 81 -5.96 -7.44 -32.39
C HIS A 81 -6.67 -7.44 -31.02
N GLY A 82 -7.89 -6.90 -30.93
CA GLY A 82 -8.71 -6.80 -29.72
C GLY A 82 -8.85 -5.37 -29.20
N VAL A 83 -9.28 -5.24 -27.95
CA VAL A 83 -9.54 -3.94 -27.31
C VAL A 83 -8.24 -3.29 -26.82
N VAL A 84 -7.96 -2.05 -27.24
CA VAL A 84 -6.77 -1.29 -26.84
C VAL A 84 -7.14 0.07 -26.23
N PRO A 85 -6.33 0.64 -25.32
CA PRO A 85 -6.59 1.97 -24.78
C PRO A 85 -6.47 3.07 -25.85
N ARG A 86 -7.46 3.97 -25.91
CA ARG A 86 -7.41 5.14 -26.78
C ARG A 86 -6.43 6.21 -26.23
N SER A 87 -5.60 6.79 -27.09
CA SER A 87 -4.58 7.78 -26.69
C SER A 87 -5.10 9.22 -26.64
N SER A 88 -6.28 9.51 -27.22
CA SER A 88 -6.91 10.83 -27.18
C SER A 88 -7.10 11.33 -25.74
N GLU A 89 -7.06 12.64 -25.55
CA GLU A 89 -7.29 13.28 -24.24
C GLU A 89 -8.61 12.81 -23.60
N ARG A 90 -9.73 12.94 -24.32
CA ARG A 90 -11.06 12.50 -23.87
C ARG A 90 -11.13 11.01 -23.50
N GLY A 91 -10.43 10.17 -24.26
CA GLY A 91 -10.35 8.73 -23.97
C GLY A 91 -9.50 8.44 -22.73
N ARG A 92 -8.40 9.19 -22.52
CA ARG A 92 -7.57 9.11 -21.29
C ARG A 92 -8.35 9.57 -20.07
N ASP A 93 -9.09 10.68 -20.17
CA ASP A 93 -9.90 11.22 -19.09
C ASP A 93 -11.00 10.26 -18.68
N THR A 94 -11.75 9.73 -19.65
CA THR A 94 -12.80 8.74 -19.37
C THR A 94 -12.24 7.45 -18.79
N ARG A 95 -11.06 6.98 -19.24
CA ARG A 95 -10.38 5.84 -18.58
C ARG A 95 -10.03 6.16 -17.13
N GLY A 96 -9.45 7.34 -16.88
CA GLY A 96 -9.08 7.77 -15.54
C GLY A 96 -10.30 7.81 -14.61
N GLN A 97 -11.42 8.33 -15.11
CA GLN A 97 -12.71 8.36 -14.41
C GLN A 97 -13.22 6.95 -14.06
N VAL A 98 -13.34 6.07 -15.05
CA VAL A 98 -13.82 4.68 -14.86
C VAL A 98 -12.94 3.91 -13.87
N ILE A 99 -11.62 4.02 -14.00
CA ILE A 99 -10.67 3.34 -13.12
C ILE A 99 -10.78 3.90 -11.69
N THR A 100 -10.93 5.21 -11.54
CA THR A 100 -11.14 5.85 -10.23
C THR A 100 -12.38 5.30 -9.52
N TYR A 101 -13.49 5.10 -10.24
CA TYR A 101 -14.72 4.56 -9.65
C TYR A 101 -14.56 3.10 -9.23
N LEU A 102 -13.95 2.27 -10.07
CA LEU A 102 -13.63 0.88 -9.73
C LEU A 102 -12.70 0.79 -8.51
N ASN A 103 -11.71 1.68 -8.44
CA ASN A 103 -10.78 1.75 -7.33
C ASN A 103 -11.48 2.19 -6.04
N ALA A 104 -12.44 3.12 -6.11
CA ALA A 104 -13.24 3.51 -4.94
C ALA A 104 -14.05 2.37 -4.36
N MET A 105 -14.67 1.57 -5.22
CA MET A 105 -15.34 0.35 -4.80
C MET A 105 -14.37 -0.65 -4.17
N GLN A 106 -13.19 -0.86 -4.76
CA GLN A 106 -12.20 -1.80 -4.22
C GLN A 106 -11.60 -1.32 -2.91
N ALA A 107 -11.40 -0.01 -2.73
CA ALA A 107 -10.76 0.55 -1.55
C ALA A 107 -11.69 0.59 -0.34
N SER A 108 -12.96 0.94 -0.56
CA SER A 108 -13.98 1.06 0.48
C SER A 108 -14.60 -0.27 0.92
N GLN A 109 -14.42 -1.35 0.15
CA GLN A 109 -15.01 -2.67 0.43
C GLN A 109 -13.97 -3.79 0.43
N LEU A 110 -14.19 -4.82 1.25
CA LEU A 110 -13.41 -6.06 1.21
C LEU A 110 -13.72 -6.83 -0.09
N ARG A 111 -12.90 -6.60 -1.12
CA ARG A 111 -13.10 -7.13 -2.46
C ARG A 111 -11.88 -7.77 -3.09
N THR A 112 -12.12 -8.82 -3.87
CA THR A 112 -11.15 -9.42 -4.79
C THR A 112 -11.17 -8.77 -6.17
N HIS A 113 -12.35 -8.31 -6.61
CA HIS A 113 -12.53 -7.60 -7.87
C HIS A 113 -13.80 -6.74 -7.84
N SER A 114 -13.90 -5.79 -8.78
CA SER A 114 -15.06 -4.90 -8.93
C SER A 114 -15.55 -4.89 -10.37
N PHE A 115 -16.84 -4.62 -10.55
CA PHE A 115 -17.46 -4.50 -11.88
C PHE A 115 -17.92 -3.06 -12.16
N GLY A 116 -17.93 -2.70 -13.44
CA GLY A 116 -18.44 -1.42 -13.92
C GLY A 116 -18.97 -1.54 -15.34
N ALA A 117 -19.73 -0.55 -15.78
CA ALA A 117 -20.19 -0.44 -17.16
C ALA A 117 -20.04 1.00 -17.66
N LEU A 118 -19.76 1.13 -18.95
CA LEU A 118 -19.78 2.40 -19.67
C LEU A 118 -20.73 2.29 -20.84
N ILE A 119 -21.68 3.20 -20.93
CA ILE A 119 -22.60 3.32 -22.06
C ILE A 119 -22.20 4.54 -22.87
N ILE A 120 -21.92 4.35 -24.16
CA ILE A 120 -21.60 5.41 -25.10
C ILE A 120 -22.63 5.36 -26.23
N SER A 121 -23.55 6.33 -26.25
CA SER A 121 -24.70 6.32 -27.18
C SER A 121 -25.49 5.00 -27.09
N ASN A 122 -25.53 4.17 -28.13
CA ASN A 122 -26.17 2.86 -28.18
C ASN A 122 -25.23 1.68 -27.85
N HIS A 123 -23.96 1.94 -27.54
CA HIS A 123 -22.97 0.90 -27.25
C HIS A 123 -22.68 0.82 -25.74
N CYS A 124 -22.30 -0.37 -25.27
CA CYS A 124 -21.88 -0.62 -23.91
C CYS A 124 -20.56 -1.39 -23.87
N ARG A 125 -19.73 -1.09 -22.87
CA ARG A 125 -18.58 -1.88 -22.43
C ARG A 125 -18.78 -2.30 -20.98
N LEU A 126 -18.45 -3.56 -20.67
CA LEU A 126 -18.40 -4.06 -19.30
C LEU A 126 -16.95 -4.14 -18.84
N PHE A 127 -16.74 -3.87 -17.55
CA PHE A 127 -15.43 -3.87 -16.91
C PHE A 127 -15.38 -4.82 -15.73
N ARG A 128 -14.21 -5.44 -15.53
CA ARG A 128 -13.86 -6.14 -14.29
C ARG A 128 -12.44 -5.74 -13.88
N LEU A 129 -12.30 -5.05 -12.75
CA LEU A 129 -10.99 -4.68 -12.21
C LEU A 129 -10.57 -5.69 -11.15
N THR A 130 -9.38 -6.26 -11.34
CA THR A 130 -8.68 -7.06 -10.32
C THR A 130 -7.44 -6.32 -9.85
N ARG A 131 -6.73 -6.85 -8.84
CA ARG A 131 -5.46 -6.27 -8.41
C ARG A 131 -4.33 -6.39 -9.42
N SER A 132 -4.51 -7.13 -10.51
CA SER A 132 -3.51 -7.26 -11.58
C SER A 132 -3.79 -6.40 -12.81
N ALA A 133 -5.06 -6.30 -13.23
CA ALA A 133 -5.43 -5.66 -14.49
C ALA A 133 -6.92 -5.32 -14.55
N LEU A 134 -7.26 -4.46 -15.51
CA LEU A 134 -8.62 -4.18 -15.96
C LEU A 134 -8.97 -5.08 -17.15
N GLU A 135 -10.05 -5.85 -17.01
CA GLU A 135 -10.68 -6.58 -18.10
C GLU A 135 -11.79 -5.72 -18.71
N VAL A 136 -11.88 -5.71 -20.04
CA VAL A 136 -12.84 -4.91 -20.80
C VAL A 136 -13.40 -5.73 -21.96
N THR A 137 -14.71 -5.64 -22.18
CA THR A 137 -15.34 -6.25 -23.36
C THR A 137 -15.11 -5.40 -24.61
N GLU A 138 -15.16 -6.03 -25.79
CA GLU A 138 -15.51 -5.31 -27.02
C GLU A 138 -16.83 -4.57 -26.81
N ARG A 139 -17.01 -3.45 -27.53
CA ARG A 139 -18.27 -2.71 -27.41
C ARG A 139 -19.38 -3.50 -28.09
N PHE A 140 -20.55 -3.53 -27.48
CA PHE A 140 -21.73 -4.16 -28.06
C PHE A 140 -22.91 -3.20 -28.01
N ASP A 141 -23.80 -3.27 -29.00
CA ASP A 141 -25.03 -2.49 -28.99
C ASP A 141 -25.98 -3.05 -27.91
N TYR A 142 -26.16 -2.33 -26.81
CA TYR A 142 -27.00 -2.80 -25.69
C TYR A 142 -28.50 -2.61 -25.95
N THR A 143 -28.88 -1.90 -27.00
CA THR A 143 -30.29 -1.68 -27.38
C THR A 143 -30.86 -2.86 -28.16
N THR A 144 -29.98 -3.60 -28.86
CA THR A 144 -30.35 -4.79 -29.64
C THR A 144 -29.85 -6.09 -29.01
N SER A 145 -28.79 -6.03 -28.19
CA SER A 145 -28.22 -7.19 -27.51
C SER A 145 -28.70 -7.34 -26.07
N PRO A 146 -29.08 -8.55 -25.61
CA PRO A 146 -29.49 -8.76 -24.23
C PRO A 146 -28.30 -8.81 -23.26
N LEU A 147 -27.06 -8.57 -23.70
CA LEU A 147 -25.86 -8.82 -22.89
C LEU A 147 -25.80 -7.97 -21.60
N LEU A 148 -26.13 -6.68 -21.67
CA LEU A 148 -26.15 -5.82 -20.48
C LEU A 148 -27.21 -6.30 -19.46
N ALA A 149 -28.43 -6.55 -19.92
CA ALA A 149 -29.51 -7.06 -19.08
C ALA A 149 -29.16 -8.45 -18.48
N LYS A 150 -28.64 -9.37 -19.29
CA LYS A 150 -28.18 -10.69 -18.82
C LYS A 150 -27.05 -10.57 -17.80
N PHE A 151 -26.13 -9.64 -17.98
CA PHE A 151 -25.04 -9.40 -17.05
C PHE A 151 -25.57 -8.89 -15.71
N LEU A 152 -26.43 -7.86 -15.69
CA LEU A 152 -27.05 -7.34 -14.48
C LEU A 152 -27.87 -8.40 -13.74
N TRP A 153 -28.59 -9.24 -14.49
CA TRP A 153 -29.36 -10.34 -13.92
C TRP A 153 -28.43 -11.36 -13.26
N ARG A 154 -27.39 -11.81 -13.97
CA ARG A 154 -26.41 -12.75 -13.42
C ARG A 154 -25.68 -12.17 -12.20
N LEU A 155 -25.25 -10.92 -12.26
CA LEU A 155 -24.56 -10.25 -11.17
C LEU A 155 -25.44 -10.20 -9.92
N SER A 156 -26.70 -9.75 -10.05
CA SER A 156 -27.62 -9.62 -8.90
C SER A 156 -28.12 -10.95 -8.30
N HIS A 157 -27.95 -12.06 -9.02
CA HIS A 157 -28.30 -13.41 -8.55
C HIS A 157 -27.06 -14.26 -8.22
N ALA A 158 -25.86 -13.72 -8.39
CA ALA A 158 -24.61 -14.43 -8.11
C ALA A 158 -24.28 -14.44 -6.61
N ALA A 159 -23.55 -15.48 -6.19
CA ALA A 159 -23.00 -15.56 -4.85
C ALA A 159 -22.03 -14.38 -4.57
N PRO A 160 -21.90 -13.91 -3.32
CA PRO A 160 -21.07 -12.75 -2.97
C PRO A 160 -19.62 -12.79 -3.50
N ASP A 161 -18.97 -13.96 -3.46
CA ASP A 161 -17.61 -14.17 -3.96
C ASP A 161 -17.51 -13.99 -5.49
N VAL A 162 -18.50 -14.47 -6.24
CA VAL A 162 -18.62 -14.27 -7.70
C VAL A 162 -18.83 -12.80 -8.04
N ARG A 163 -19.46 -12.03 -7.15
CA ARG A 163 -19.62 -10.57 -7.26
C ARG A 163 -18.36 -9.81 -6.82
N GLY A 164 -17.34 -10.51 -6.35
CA GLY A 164 -16.06 -9.97 -5.96
C GLY A 164 -15.94 -9.61 -4.48
N LEU A 165 -16.93 -9.91 -3.63
CA LEU A 165 -16.81 -9.73 -2.18
C LEU A 165 -15.90 -10.80 -1.59
N ASP A 166 -15.01 -10.39 -0.68
CA ASP A 166 -14.20 -11.33 0.08
C ASP A 166 -15.05 -11.99 1.17
N THR A 167 -15.46 -13.23 0.92
CA THR A 167 -16.32 -14.02 1.82
C THR A 167 -15.57 -14.66 2.97
N THR A 168 -14.24 -14.55 3.00
CA THR A 168 -13.42 -15.06 4.12
C THR A 168 -13.50 -14.15 5.35
N PHE A 169 -14.05 -12.94 5.21
CA PHE A 169 -14.48 -12.09 6.31
C PHE A 169 -15.97 -12.33 6.61
N GLY A 170 -16.26 -13.08 7.67
CA GLY A 170 -17.61 -13.31 8.14
C GLY A 170 -18.15 -12.11 8.92
N LYS A 171 -19.25 -11.50 8.48
CA LYS A 171 -19.84 -10.36 9.20
C LYS A 171 -20.43 -10.82 10.54
N ILE A 172 -20.07 -10.14 11.63
CA ILE A 172 -20.56 -10.43 12.98
C ILE A 172 -21.75 -9.52 13.32
N THR A 173 -22.81 -10.12 13.87
CA THR A 173 -24.00 -9.41 14.31
C THR A 173 -23.68 -8.50 15.51
N ALA A 174 -24.43 -7.40 15.66
CA ALA A 174 -24.23 -6.46 16.76
C ALA A 174 -24.40 -7.11 18.15
N GLU A 175 -25.24 -8.14 18.22
CA GLU A 175 -25.68 -8.80 19.46
C GLU A 175 -24.86 -10.05 19.83
N ASP A 176 -23.80 -10.39 19.09
CA ASP A 176 -23.00 -11.59 19.38
C ASP A 176 -22.25 -11.43 20.73
N PRO A 177 -22.62 -12.20 21.77
CA PRO A 177 -21.99 -12.08 23.08
C PRO A 177 -20.51 -12.46 23.05
N ALA A 178 -20.10 -13.39 22.18
CA ALA A 178 -18.71 -13.84 22.07
C ALA A 178 -17.79 -12.72 21.57
N ALA A 179 -18.33 -11.77 20.80
CA ALA A 179 -17.58 -10.66 20.22
C ALA A 179 -17.58 -9.39 21.09
N SER A 180 -18.27 -9.38 22.23
CA SER A 180 -18.46 -8.16 23.05
C SER A 180 -17.12 -7.60 23.54
N ARG A 181 -16.22 -8.46 24.02
CA ARG A 181 -14.88 -8.03 24.45
C ARG A 181 -14.05 -7.48 23.29
N ALA A 182 -14.10 -8.13 22.13
CA ALA A 182 -13.41 -7.65 20.95
C ALA A 182 -13.93 -6.28 20.49
N ARG A 183 -15.24 -6.02 20.60
CA ARG A 183 -15.83 -4.71 20.29
C ARG A 183 -15.28 -3.60 21.19
N GLU A 184 -15.10 -3.86 22.48
CA GLU A 184 -14.49 -2.90 23.40
C GLU A 184 -13.02 -2.63 23.03
N LEU A 185 -12.23 -3.70 22.84
CA LEU A 185 -10.80 -3.60 22.56
C LEU A 185 -10.50 -2.91 21.22
N LEU A 186 -11.38 -3.07 20.23
CA LEU A 186 -11.26 -2.48 18.90
C LEU A 186 -11.97 -1.13 18.74
N ASP A 187 -12.54 -0.57 19.81
CA ASP A 187 -13.43 0.61 19.74
C ASP A 187 -14.50 0.47 18.64
N ALA A 188 -15.14 -0.71 18.58
CA ALA A 188 -16.06 -1.12 17.53
C ALA A 188 -17.51 -1.30 18.04
N ILE A 189 -17.88 -0.65 19.14
CA ILE A 189 -19.26 -0.61 19.64
C ILE A 189 -20.12 0.16 18.62
N GLY A 190 -21.18 -0.47 18.12
CA GLY A 190 -22.05 0.09 17.08
C GLY A 190 -21.41 0.13 15.68
N LYS A 191 -20.13 -0.25 15.53
CA LYS A 191 -19.42 -0.30 14.25
C LYS A 191 -19.45 -1.73 13.67
N PRO A 192 -19.35 -1.88 12.34
CA PRO A 192 -19.10 -3.17 11.69
C PRO A 192 -17.95 -3.94 12.33
N LEU A 193 -18.13 -5.26 12.45
CA LEU A 193 -17.14 -6.21 12.93
C LEU A 193 -17.17 -7.44 12.05
N TRP A 194 -16.01 -8.03 11.78
CA TRP A 194 -15.85 -9.23 10.99
C TRP A 194 -15.01 -10.26 11.73
N SER A 195 -15.35 -11.53 11.59
CA SER A 195 -14.49 -12.67 11.93
C SER A 195 -13.68 -13.08 10.71
N VAL A 196 -12.42 -13.39 10.92
CA VAL A 196 -11.52 -13.92 9.89
C VAL A 196 -10.72 -15.09 10.45
N THR A 197 -10.68 -16.19 9.72
CA THR A 197 -9.93 -17.39 10.09
C THR A 197 -8.76 -17.58 9.13
N ILE A 198 -7.57 -17.77 9.68
CA ILE A 198 -6.32 -17.97 8.95
C ILE A 198 -5.62 -19.18 9.57
N GLY A 199 -5.51 -20.28 8.82
CA GLY A 199 -5.06 -21.53 9.42
C GLY A 199 -6.07 -22.00 10.45
N ASP A 200 -5.57 -22.33 11.63
CA ASP A 200 -6.35 -22.73 12.81
C ASP A 200 -6.64 -21.54 13.75
N CYS A 201 -6.16 -20.34 13.41
CA CYS A 201 -6.35 -19.14 14.22
C CYS A 201 -7.55 -18.33 13.72
N SER A 202 -8.35 -17.80 14.64
CA SER A 202 -9.50 -16.94 14.34
C SER A 202 -9.40 -15.60 15.04
N PHE A 203 -9.75 -14.53 14.34
CA PHE A 203 -9.62 -13.15 14.78
C PHE A 203 -10.90 -12.36 14.53
N TYR A 204 -11.17 -11.38 15.38
CA TYR A 204 -12.12 -10.30 15.11
C TYR A 204 -11.37 -9.06 14.61
N VAL A 205 -11.93 -8.40 13.60
CA VAL A 205 -11.43 -7.12 13.07
C VAL A 205 -12.59 -6.13 12.86
N SER A 206 -12.27 -4.85 12.95
CA SER A 206 -13.16 -3.73 12.58
C SER A 206 -12.67 -3.11 11.27
N HIS A 207 -12.75 -1.79 11.13
CA HIS A 207 -12.23 -1.08 9.96
C HIS A 207 -10.71 -1.14 9.89
N PRO A 208 -10.13 -1.22 8.69
CA PRO A 208 -8.68 -1.13 8.54
C PRO A 208 -8.24 0.31 8.83
N PHE A 209 -7.09 0.44 9.49
CA PHE A 209 -6.48 1.75 9.76
C PHE A 209 -5.54 2.19 8.62
N THR A 210 -5.17 1.28 7.73
CA THR A 210 -4.51 1.62 6.45
C THR A 210 -5.47 1.41 5.28
N ARG A 211 -5.44 2.34 4.32
CA ARG A 211 -6.18 2.25 3.06
C ARG A 211 -5.27 2.58 1.88
N ALA A 212 -4.19 1.81 1.73
CA ALA A 212 -3.17 2.02 0.69
C ALA A 212 -3.66 1.57 -0.71
N HIS A 213 -4.72 2.22 -1.19
CA HIS A 213 -5.39 1.97 -2.48
C HIS A 213 -5.22 3.14 -3.46
N HIS A 214 -4.19 3.98 -3.30
CA HIS A 214 -3.91 5.06 -4.26
C HIS A 214 -3.65 4.54 -5.68
N LEU A 215 -3.20 3.28 -5.80
CA LEU A 215 -3.04 2.59 -7.08
C LEU A 215 -4.17 1.56 -7.30
N PRO A 216 -4.82 1.57 -8.49
CA PRO A 216 -5.93 0.68 -8.82
C PRO A 216 -5.51 -0.79 -8.96
N VAL A 217 -4.21 -1.04 -9.19
CA VAL A 217 -3.60 -2.37 -9.29
C VAL A 217 -2.39 -2.45 -8.34
N GLY A 218 -1.95 -3.66 -8.02
CA GLY A 218 -0.85 -3.96 -7.10
C GLY A 218 -1.33 -4.47 -5.74
N ARG A 219 -0.53 -4.25 -4.70
CA ARG A 219 -0.69 -4.90 -3.38
C ARG A 219 -1.99 -4.61 -2.64
N GLY A 220 -2.56 -3.40 -2.75
CA GLY A 220 -3.87 -3.07 -2.17
C GLY A 220 -3.96 -3.33 -0.67
N MET A 221 -2.85 -3.10 0.05
CA MET A 221 -2.67 -3.48 1.45
C MET A 221 -3.72 -2.85 2.37
N ARG A 222 -4.19 -3.66 3.32
CA ARG A 222 -5.00 -3.26 4.47
C ARG A 222 -4.40 -3.83 5.74
N CYS A 223 -4.35 -3.01 6.77
CA CYS A 223 -3.93 -3.41 8.10
C CYS A 223 -5.07 -3.16 9.08
N PHE A 224 -5.28 -4.14 9.95
CA PHE A 224 -6.30 -4.14 10.97
C PHE A 224 -5.62 -4.31 12.33
N VAL A 225 -6.09 -3.57 13.33
CA VAL A 225 -5.99 -4.04 14.70
C VAL A 225 -6.97 -5.20 14.83
N ALA A 226 -6.49 -6.35 15.28
CA ALA A 226 -7.22 -7.59 15.38
C ALA A 226 -7.22 -8.07 16.83
N VAL A 227 -8.27 -8.81 17.21
CA VAL A 227 -8.36 -9.48 18.51
C VAL A 227 -8.48 -10.98 18.26
N GLU A 228 -7.54 -11.77 18.77
CA GLU A 228 -7.62 -13.23 18.73
C GLU A 228 -8.83 -13.72 19.53
N THR A 229 -9.64 -14.57 18.91
CA THR A 229 -10.93 -15.00 19.48
C THR A 229 -10.80 -15.79 20.79
N GLU A 230 -9.74 -16.59 20.95
CA GLU A 230 -9.57 -17.46 22.11
C GLU A 230 -8.96 -16.72 23.31
N THR A 231 -7.96 -15.87 23.07
CA THR A 231 -7.16 -15.25 24.12
C THR A 231 -7.53 -13.79 24.39
N ASN A 232 -8.32 -13.17 23.49
CA ASN A 232 -8.54 -11.72 23.43
C ASN A 232 -7.25 -10.88 23.32
N ARG A 233 -6.15 -11.48 22.86
CA ARG A 233 -4.90 -10.76 22.61
C ARG A 233 -5.07 -9.83 21.41
N ILE A 234 -4.59 -8.59 21.55
CA ILE A 234 -4.51 -7.63 20.45
C ILE A 234 -3.29 -7.97 19.57
N CYS A 235 -3.51 -8.01 18.27
CA CYS A 235 -2.48 -8.28 17.26
C CYS A 235 -2.72 -7.43 16.00
N LEU A 236 -1.76 -7.41 15.09
CA LEU A 236 -1.88 -6.76 13.78
C LEU A 236 -2.22 -7.81 12.72
N LEU A 237 -3.28 -7.61 11.95
CA LEU A 237 -3.56 -8.39 10.74
C LEU A 237 -3.27 -7.54 9.50
N LYS A 238 -2.32 -7.98 8.68
CA LYS A 238 -1.99 -7.44 7.35
C LYS A 238 -2.64 -8.31 6.28
N ASP A 239 -3.49 -7.71 5.46
CA ASP A 239 -4.22 -8.29 4.34
C ASP A 239 -3.70 -7.65 3.05
N THR A 240 -3.07 -8.42 2.17
CA THR A 240 -2.33 -7.88 1.02
C THR A 240 -2.34 -8.83 -0.17
N TRP A 241 -2.16 -8.27 -1.37
CA TRP A 241 -1.96 -9.03 -2.60
C TRP A 241 -0.47 -9.11 -2.90
N ARG A 242 0.20 -10.17 -2.44
CA ARG A 242 1.62 -10.37 -2.70
C ARG A 242 1.86 -10.65 -4.18
N VAL A 243 2.97 -10.15 -4.71
CA VAL A 243 3.38 -10.45 -6.09
C VAL A 243 3.85 -11.90 -6.16
N ASP A 244 3.36 -12.64 -7.13
CA ASP A 244 3.80 -14.02 -7.36
C ASP A 244 5.29 -14.05 -7.77
N GLY A 245 6.03 -15.04 -7.28
CA GLY A 245 7.49 -15.13 -7.44
C GLY A 245 8.33 -14.40 -6.38
N TYR A 246 7.71 -13.72 -5.41
CA TYR A 246 8.39 -13.26 -4.19
C TYR A 246 8.16 -14.26 -3.06
N HIS A 247 9.13 -14.40 -2.15
CA HIS A 247 8.97 -15.19 -0.93
C HIS A 247 7.81 -14.64 -0.11
N PRO A 248 6.89 -15.50 0.39
CA PRO A 248 5.88 -15.08 1.35
C PRO A 248 6.53 -14.47 2.59
N GLU A 249 6.05 -13.30 3.03
CA GLU A 249 6.64 -12.55 4.14
C GLU A 249 6.76 -13.39 5.44
N GLY A 250 5.82 -14.31 5.67
CA GLY A 250 5.84 -15.20 6.83
C GLY A 250 6.98 -16.22 6.80
N GLU A 251 7.41 -16.65 5.62
CA GLU A 251 8.59 -17.52 5.45
C GLU A 251 9.88 -16.74 5.72
N VAL A 252 9.92 -15.47 5.30
CA VAL A 252 11.04 -14.57 5.63
C VAL A 252 11.15 -14.41 7.14
N TYR A 253 10.05 -14.10 7.83
CA TYR A 253 10.02 -14.04 9.29
C TYR A 253 10.45 -15.35 9.95
N ALA A 254 10.04 -16.51 9.42
CA ALA A 254 10.46 -17.81 9.95
C ALA A 254 11.99 -17.99 9.87
N ARG A 255 12.60 -17.63 8.74
CA ARG A 255 14.06 -17.64 8.54
C ARG A 255 14.76 -16.66 9.50
N LEU A 256 14.26 -15.43 9.62
CA LEU A 256 14.83 -14.43 10.54
C LEU A 256 14.76 -14.90 12.01
N LYS A 257 13.64 -15.53 12.40
CA LYS A 257 13.47 -16.10 13.74
C LYS A 257 14.41 -17.27 14.01
N GLU A 258 14.58 -18.18 13.05
CA GLU A 258 15.55 -19.29 13.16
C GLU A 258 16.97 -18.77 13.42
N LYS A 259 17.32 -17.66 12.77
CA LYS A 259 18.63 -16.99 12.89
C LYS A 259 18.71 -16.00 14.05
N GLN A 260 17.69 -15.95 14.91
CA GLN A 260 17.64 -15.13 16.11
C GLN A 260 17.85 -13.63 15.84
N VAL A 261 17.35 -13.15 14.70
CA VAL A 261 17.37 -11.72 14.36
C VAL A 261 16.59 -10.94 15.40
N ARG A 262 17.22 -9.91 15.97
CA ARG A 262 16.60 -9.07 17.01
C ARG A 262 15.68 -8.00 16.41
N ASN A 263 14.89 -7.35 17.28
CA ASN A 263 14.09 -6.16 16.93
C ASN A 263 13.15 -6.35 15.72
N ILE A 264 12.57 -7.55 15.62
CA ILE A 264 11.49 -7.88 14.70
C ILE A 264 10.31 -8.47 15.49
N PRO A 265 9.07 -8.32 15.02
CA PRO A 265 7.89 -8.90 15.67
C PRO A 265 7.81 -10.42 15.50
N ASN A 266 7.01 -11.09 16.34
CA ASN A 266 6.68 -12.49 16.10
C ASN A 266 5.49 -12.61 15.15
N VAL A 267 5.53 -13.62 14.30
CA VAL A 267 4.39 -14.05 13.48
C VAL A 267 3.53 -15.01 14.28
N ILE A 268 2.24 -14.70 14.39
CA ILE A 268 1.21 -15.61 14.93
C ILE A 268 0.84 -16.63 13.86
N VAL A 269 0.43 -16.14 12.68
CA VAL A 269 0.07 -16.96 11.54
C VAL A 269 0.28 -16.19 10.24
N ALA A 270 0.66 -16.89 9.18
CA ALA A 270 0.74 -16.30 7.85
C ALA A 270 0.36 -17.33 6.80
N ARG A 271 -0.48 -16.96 5.82
CA ARG A 271 -0.93 -17.88 4.78
C ARG A 271 -1.46 -17.17 3.54
N ASP A 272 -1.30 -17.82 2.40
CA ASP A 272 -2.12 -17.53 1.22
C ASP A 272 -3.60 -17.78 1.53
N VAL A 273 -4.44 -16.87 1.05
CA VAL A 273 -5.90 -17.01 1.12
C VAL A 273 -6.36 -17.90 -0.03
N GLY A 274 -7.06 -18.98 0.32
CA GLY A 274 -7.61 -19.91 -0.65
C GLY A 274 -8.86 -19.36 -1.36
N GLY A 275 -9.25 -20.00 -2.46
CA GLY A 275 -10.48 -19.69 -3.18
C GLY A 275 -10.23 -19.15 -4.59
N ARG A 276 -11.24 -19.30 -5.46
CA ARG A 276 -11.13 -19.04 -6.90
C ARG A 276 -10.69 -17.63 -7.25
N TYR A 277 -11.13 -16.64 -6.48
CA TYR A 277 -10.90 -15.23 -6.77
C TYR A 277 -9.74 -14.61 -5.96
N HIS A 278 -9.06 -15.39 -5.13
CA HIS A 278 -7.94 -14.95 -4.29
C HIS A 278 -6.58 -15.03 -5.01
N ARG A 279 -6.61 -15.20 -6.33
CA ARG A 279 -5.45 -15.12 -7.22
C ARG A 279 -5.88 -14.41 -8.51
N CYS A 280 -5.05 -13.49 -9.00
CA CYS A 280 -5.30 -12.80 -10.27
C CYS A 280 -3.98 -12.56 -11.01
N GLY A 281 -4.05 -12.32 -12.31
CA GLY A 281 -2.85 -12.09 -13.12
C GLY A 281 -2.92 -12.74 -14.48
N ALA A 282 -1.76 -12.82 -15.14
CA ALA A 282 -1.68 -13.45 -16.44
C ALA A 282 -2.27 -14.86 -16.38
N ASP A 283 -1.74 -15.74 -15.53
CA ASP A 283 -2.10 -17.15 -15.46
C ASP A 283 -3.53 -17.45 -14.95
N ALA A 284 -4.18 -16.49 -14.29
CA ALA A 284 -5.57 -16.62 -13.85
C ALA A 284 -6.59 -16.61 -15.00
N TYR A 285 -6.19 -16.20 -16.21
CA TYR A 285 -7.09 -16.04 -17.36
C TYR A 285 -6.63 -16.81 -18.60
N PRO A 286 -7.58 -17.25 -19.46
CA PRO A 286 -7.26 -17.83 -20.76
C PRO A 286 -6.33 -16.92 -21.54
N SER A 287 -5.31 -17.51 -22.17
CA SER A 287 -4.33 -16.75 -22.98
C SER A 287 -5.00 -15.92 -24.07
N SER A 288 -6.16 -16.35 -24.58
CA SER A 288 -6.95 -15.64 -25.59
C SER A 288 -7.47 -14.27 -25.14
N TRP A 289 -7.57 -14.01 -23.84
CA TRP A 289 -8.01 -12.72 -23.29
C TRP A 289 -6.85 -11.73 -23.11
N ARG A 290 -5.59 -12.18 -23.16
CA ARG A 290 -4.41 -11.33 -22.92
C ARG A 290 -4.01 -10.61 -24.20
N LYS A 291 -4.04 -9.27 -24.17
CA LYS A 291 -3.67 -8.43 -25.31
C LYS A 291 -2.38 -7.63 -25.11
N CYS A 292 -1.91 -7.52 -23.87
CA CYS A 292 -0.55 -7.11 -23.58
C CYS A 292 0.36 -8.34 -23.42
N LYS A 293 1.67 -8.11 -23.53
CA LYS A 293 2.71 -9.08 -23.20
C LYS A 293 2.45 -9.66 -21.80
N ALA A 294 2.58 -10.99 -21.63
CA ALA A 294 2.25 -11.66 -20.37
C ALA A 294 3.04 -11.08 -19.19
N GLU A 295 4.26 -10.63 -19.46
CA GLU A 295 5.19 -9.99 -18.54
C GLU A 295 4.68 -8.63 -18.03
N ALA A 296 3.71 -8.01 -18.71
CA ALA A 296 3.08 -6.75 -18.29
C ALA A 296 1.92 -6.94 -17.28
N ILE A 297 1.34 -8.14 -17.19
CA ILE A 297 0.29 -8.46 -16.21
C ILE A 297 0.89 -9.29 -15.09
N ARG A 298 1.14 -8.63 -13.96
CA ARG A 298 1.69 -9.31 -12.78
C ARG A 298 0.68 -10.28 -12.18
N CYS A 299 1.15 -11.45 -11.77
CA CYS A 299 0.38 -12.35 -10.95
C CYS A 299 0.44 -11.89 -9.49
N HIS A 300 -0.71 -11.92 -8.83
CA HIS A 300 -0.84 -11.64 -7.42
C HIS A 300 -1.63 -12.75 -6.73
N GLN A 301 -1.18 -13.10 -5.54
CA GLN A 301 -1.83 -14.03 -4.63
C GLN A 301 -2.28 -13.26 -3.39
N HIS A 302 -3.55 -13.40 -3.01
CA HIS A 302 -4.05 -12.80 -1.79
C HIS A 302 -3.42 -13.54 -0.59
N TYR A 303 -2.89 -12.78 0.36
CA TYR A 303 -2.06 -13.25 1.45
C TYR A 303 -2.42 -12.52 2.75
N ARG A 304 -2.35 -13.22 3.88
CA ARG A 304 -2.53 -12.64 5.21
C ARG A 304 -1.38 -12.99 6.13
N LEU A 305 -0.95 -12.00 6.89
CA LEU A 305 0.07 -12.10 7.93
C LEU A 305 -0.48 -11.50 9.23
N VAL A 306 -0.32 -12.21 10.33
CA VAL A 306 -0.67 -11.71 11.67
C VAL A 306 0.59 -11.58 12.51
N LEU A 307 0.87 -10.37 12.96
CA LEU A 307 1.98 -10.04 13.86
C LEU A 307 1.45 -9.85 15.27
N ASP A 308 2.24 -10.26 16.25
CA ASP A 308 1.85 -10.31 17.65
C ASP A 308 1.90 -8.96 18.39
N VAL A 309 2.16 -7.89 17.64
CA VAL A 309 2.36 -6.52 18.12
C VAL A 309 1.60 -5.52 17.27
N VAL A 310 1.11 -4.47 17.91
CA VAL A 310 0.59 -3.26 17.28
C VAL A 310 1.43 -2.09 17.81
N GLY A 311 2.36 -1.61 17.00
CA GLY A 311 3.21 -0.47 17.34
C GLY A 311 2.63 0.86 16.87
N ARG A 312 3.18 1.95 17.39
CA ARG A 312 2.91 3.30 16.84
C ARG A 312 3.88 3.60 15.68
N PRO A 313 3.47 4.44 14.71
CA PRO A 313 4.36 4.91 13.66
C PRO A 313 5.64 5.58 14.20
N LEU A 314 6.76 5.46 13.48
CA LEU A 314 8.02 6.13 13.88
C LEU A 314 7.87 7.64 14.07
N VAL A 315 7.00 8.28 13.29
CA VAL A 315 6.75 9.74 13.34
C VAL A 315 6.07 10.21 14.64
N GLU A 316 5.55 9.29 15.46
CA GLU A 316 4.95 9.59 16.76
C GLU A 316 5.97 9.49 17.92
N PHE A 317 7.26 9.65 17.61
CA PHE A 317 8.32 9.70 18.62
C PHE A 317 8.08 10.85 19.61
N GLY A 318 8.35 10.60 20.89
CA GLY A 318 8.21 11.58 21.98
C GLY A 318 9.45 12.44 22.22
N SER A 319 10.59 12.08 21.62
CA SER A 319 11.83 12.88 21.62
C SER A 319 12.75 12.46 20.48
N THR A 320 13.63 13.35 20.01
CA THR A 320 14.67 12.98 19.02
C THR A 320 15.58 11.84 19.50
N HIS A 321 15.79 11.73 20.82
CA HIS A 321 16.49 10.58 21.42
C HIS A 321 15.72 9.27 21.21
N GLU A 322 14.39 9.25 21.42
CA GLU A 322 13.55 8.07 21.16
C GLU A 322 13.58 7.66 19.68
N LEU A 323 13.53 8.64 18.77
CA LEU A 323 13.67 8.41 17.32
C LEU A 323 14.99 7.71 17.00
N VAL A 324 16.12 8.26 17.46
CA VAL A 324 17.46 7.70 17.21
C VAL A 324 17.62 6.31 17.83
N LYS A 325 17.03 6.08 19.01
CA LYS A 325 16.99 4.77 19.66
C LYS A 325 16.24 3.74 18.81
N CYS A 326 15.06 4.09 18.29
CA CYS A 326 14.30 3.19 17.45
C CYS A 326 14.98 2.92 16.10
N MET A 327 15.65 3.93 15.53
CA MET A 327 16.48 3.77 14.32
C MET A 327 17.66 2.82 14.57
N LEU A 328 18.33 2.91 15.72
CA LEU A 328 19.39 1.98 16.10
C LEU A 328 18.86 0.56 16.24
N ASP A 329 17.73 0.35 16.90
CA ASP A 329 17.13 -0.98 17.06
C ASP A 329 16.79 -1.60 15.69
N ALA A 330 16.17 -0.83 14.79
CA ALA A 330 15.85 -1.27 13.44
C ALA A 330 17.11 -1.54 12.61
N LEU A 331 18.16 -0.73 12.76
CA LEU A 331 19.45 -0.97 12.11
C LEU A 331 20.11 -2.27 12.60
N GLN A 332 19.93 -2.63 13.87
CA GLN A 332 20.40 -3.91 14.41
C GLN A 332 19.61 -5.09 13.85
N ALA A 333 18.28 -4.98 13.72
CA ALA A 333 17.47 -5.99 13.02
C ALA A 333 17.98 -6.20 11.59
N HIS A 334 18.23 -5.09 10.89
CA HIS A 334 18.78 -5.12 9.54
C HIS A 334 20.19 -5.72 9.48
N CYS A 335 21.04 -5.44 10.47
CA CYS A 335 22.38 -6.05 10.58
C CYS A 335 22.30 -7.56 10.76
N ASP A 336 21.53 -8.04 11.73
CA ASP A 336 21.38 -9.46 12.00
C ASP A 336 20.74 -10.19 10.79
N ALA A 337 19.75 -9.57 10.14
CA ALA A 337 19.15 -10.11 8.91
C ALA A 337 20.18 -10.25 7.78
N TRP A 338 21.01 -9.22 7.57
CA TRP A 338 22.04 -9.21 6.55
C TRP A 338 23.16 -10.22 6.82
N THR A 339 23.69 -10.28 8.06
CA THR A 339 24.87 -11.08 8.38
C THR A 339 24.54 -12.52 8.74
N GLU A 340 23.50 -12.74 9.56
CA GLU A 340 23.18 -14.06 10.12
C GLU A 340 22.14 -14.81 9.28
N ALA A 341 21.19 -14.08 8.68
CA ALA A 341 20.12 -14.69 7.88
C ALA A 341 20.34 -14.63 6.37
N GLY A 342 21.26 -13.79 5.89
CA GLY A 342 21.48 -13.57 4.47
C GLY A 342 20.23 -13.03 3.76
N VAL A 343 19.53 -12.11 4.43
CA VAL A 343 18.29 -11.48 3.97
C VAL A 343 18.49 -9.97 3.80
N GLU A 344 18.27 -9.47 2.60
CA GLU A 344 18.23 -8.04 2.26
C GLU A 344 16.81 -7.51 2.49
N HIS A 345 16.65 -6.35 3.13
CA HIS A 345 15.31 -5.79 3.36
C HIS A 345 14.76 -5.05 2.13
N ARG A 346 15.54 -4.14 1.53
CA ARG A 346 15.25 -3.42 0.27
C ARG A 346 14.06 -2.44 0.27
N ASP A 347 13.49 -2.14 1.43
CA ASP A 347 12.40 -1.16 1.57
C ASP A 347 12.44 -0.50 2.96
N ILE A 348 13.64 -0.05 3.37
CA ILE A 348 13.75 0.75 4.58
C ILE A 348 13.00 2.07 4.37
N SER A 349 11.98 2.31 5.19
CA SER A 349 11.12 3.48 5.10
C SER A 349 10.59 3.86 6.48
N VAL A 350 10.09 5.09 6.62
CA VAL A 350 9.46 5.55 7.87
C VAL A 350 8.25 4.69 8.28
N GLY A 351 7.54 4.09 7.30
CA GLY A 351 6.38 3.24 7.55
C GLY A 351 6.72 1.82 7.98
N ASN A 352 7.98 1.41 7.79
CA ASN A 352 8.45 0.05 8.06
C ASN A 352 9.24 -0.04 9.37
N ILE A 353 9.29 1.05 10.14
CA ILE A 353 9.85 1.09 11.48
C ILE A 353 8.74 1.53 12.43
N ILE A 354 8.47 0.73 13.45
CA ILE A 354 7.44 1.02 14.46
C ILE A 354 8.07 1.16 15.83
N ILE A 355 7.45 1.99 16.66
CA ILE A 355 7.82 2.15 18.07
C ILE A 355 6.88 1.28 18.90
N VAL A 356 7.46 0.49 19.79
CA VAL A 356 6.74 -0.40 20.70
C VAL A 356 7.23 -0.14 22.12
N VAL A 357 6.33 -0.14 23.09
CA VAL A 357 6.68 -0.04 24.51
C VAL A 357 6.35 -1.36 25.18
N GLU A 358 7.39 -2.11 25.55
CA GLU A 358 7.28 -3.39 26.26
C GLU A 358 7.79 -3.20 27.68
N GLU A 359 6.96 -3.44 28.68
CA GLU A 359 7.33 -3.32 30.10
C GLU A 359 7.94 -1.95 30.48
N GLY A 360 7.48 -0.88 29.81
CA GLY A 360 8.00 0.48 30.00
C GLY A 360 9.30 0.80 29.25
N ILE A 361 9.82 -0.15 28.46
CA ILE A 361 11.00 0.02 27.62
C ILE A 361 10.55 0.26 26.18
N THR A 362 10.83 1.46 25.65
CA THR A 362 10.64 1.73 24.22
C THR A 362 11.62 0.91 23.38
N ARG A 363 11.16 0.33 22.27
CA ARG A 363 11.93 -0.38 21.24
C ARG A 363 11.46 0.03 19.85
N GLY A 364 12.40 0.12 18.91
CA GLY A 364 12.12 0.16 17.48
C GLY A 364 12.05 -1.27 16.93
N LEU A 365 11.02 -1.60 16.16
CA LEU A 365 10.96 -2.86 15.42
C LEU A 365 10.95 -2.59 13.92
N LEU A 366 11.71 -3.40 13.17
CA LEU A 366 11.71 -3.40 11.70
C LEU A 366 10.67 -4.40 11.18
N ILE A 367 9.78 -3.93 10.31
CA ILE A 367 8.65 -4.68 9.77
C ILE A 367 8.62 -4.60 8.25
N ASP A 368 7.68 -5.33 7.63
CA ASP A 368 7.43 -5.32 6.19
C ASP A 368 8.56 -5.91 5.34
N TRP A 369 8.76 -7.21 5.49
CA TRP A 369 9.80 -7.99 4.79
C TRP A 369 9.30 -8.55 3.45
N GLU A 370 8.23 -8.00 2.88
CA GLU A 370 7.60 -8.54 1.68
C GLU A 370 8.44 -8.37 0.40
N LEU A 371 9.33 -7.35 0.39
CA LEU A 371 10.24 -7.07 -0.72
C LEU A 371 11.63 -7.67 -0.53
N SER A 372 11.83 -8.41 0.56
CA SER A 372 13.14 -8.92 0.97
C SER A 372 13.70 -9.97 0.03
N ARG A 373 15.03 -10.05 -0.07
CA ARG A 373 15.76 -10.99 -0.93
C ARG A 373 16.74 -11.84 -0.15
N TYR A 374 16.82 -13.12 -0.49
CA TYR A 374 17.87 -13.98 0.05
C TYR A 374 19.11 -13.95 -0.85
N TYR A 375 20.31 -14.04 -0.27
CA TYR A 375 21.54 -14.08 -1.07
C TYR A 375 21.62 -15.25 -2.04
N ASP A 376 20.94 -16.36 -1.71
CA ASP A 376 20.83 -17.57 -2.51
C ASP A 376 19.71 -17.51 -3.57
N ASP A 377 18.99 -16.39 -3.69
CA ASP A 377 18.00 -16.20 -4.77
C ASP A 377 18.68 -16.00 -6.14
N ASP A 378 18.55 -16.99 -7.02
CA ASP A 378 18.97 -16.90 -8.42
C ASP A 378 17.97 -16.11 -9.29
N GLY A 379 18.50 -15.37 -10.27
CA GLY A 379 17.73 -14.74 -11.35
C GLY A 379 17.11 -13.37 -11.03
N PRO A 380 16.62 -12.66 -12.06
CA PRO A 380 15.96 -11.36 -11.91
C PRO A 380 14.56 -11.51 -11.30
N ARG A 381 14.19 -10.62 -10.38
CA ARG A 381 12.83 -10.57 -9.82
C ARG A 381 11.85 -9.90 -10.78
N ALA A 382 10.55 -10.11 -10.53
CA ALA A 382 9.49 -9.41 -11.28
C ALA A 382 9.54 -7.87 -11.14
N CYS A 383 10.24 -7.35 -10.12
CA CYS A 383 10.63 -5.95 -10.02
C CYS A 383 12.00 -5.81 -9.36
N GLU A 384 12.97 -5.22 -10.06
CA GLU A 384 14.30 -4.95 -9.50
C GLU A 384 14.37 -3.59 -8.78
N ARG A 385 13.59 -2.58 -9.22
CA ARG A 385 13.39 -1.33 -8.49
C ARG A 385 12.25 -1.46 -7.49
N THR A 386 12.59 -1.92 -6.30
CA THR A 386 11.69 -2.01 -5.15
C THR A 386 12.05 -0.95 -4.13
N GLY A 387 11.08 -0.51 -3.33
CA GLY A 387 11.30 0.44 -2.26
C GLY A 387 10.50 1.73 -2.38
N THR A 388 10.34 2.40 -1.25
CA THR A 388 9.66 3.69 -1.12
C THR A 388 10.50 4.81 -1.72
N ARG A 389 10.00 5.47 -2.78
CA ARG A 389 10.78 6.46 -3.58
C ARG A 389 11.42 7.55 -2.74
N GLN A 390 10.77 8.05 -1.69
CA GLN A 390 11.35 9.06 -0.81
C GLN A 390 12.68 8.60 -0.18
N PHE A 391 12.76 7.32 0.20
CA PHE A 391 13.90 6.76 0.93
C PHE A 391 14.81 5.90 0.06
N MET A 392 14.44 5.67 -1.20
CA MET A 392 15.32 5.02 -2.17
C MET A 392 16.59 5.84 -2.38
N SER A 393 17.74 5.16 -2.37
CA SER A 393 19.04 5.80 -2.55
C SER A 393 19.12 6.59 -3.86
N ALA A 394 19.98 7.60 -3.90
CA ALA A 394 20.17 8.42 -5.09
C ALA A 394 20.83 7.63 -6.24
N GLN A 395 21.54 6.54 -5.93
CA GLN A 395 22.05 5.62 -6.95
C GLN A 395 20.90 4.84 -7.63
N LEU A 396 20.04 4.17 -6.84
CA LEU A 396 18.92 3.37 -7.35
C LEU A 396 17.86 4.23 -8.05
N SER A 397 17.63 5.45 -7.56
CA SER A 397 16.68 6.41 -8.15
C SER A 397 17.11 6.88 -9.55
N SER A 398 18.41 6.84 -9.86
CA SER A 398 19.00 7.39 -11.09
C SER A 398 19.06 6.43 -12.26
N ALA A 399 18.95 5.13 -11.98
CA ALA A 399 19.31 4.14 -12.96
C ALA A 399 18.26 4.16 -14.10
N THR A 400 18.70 4.05 -15.35
CA THR A 400 17.81 3.75 -16.50
C THR A 400 17.64 2.25 -16.65
N GLU A 401 18.65 1.47 -16.23
CA GLU A 401 18.63 0.02 -16.14
C GLU A 401 18.45 -0.44 -14.68
N PRO A 402 18.04 -1.68 -14.43
CA PRO A 402 18.05 -2.25 -13.09
C PRO A 402 19.47 -2.32 -12.52
N GLN A 403 19.69 -1.75 -11.32
CA GLN A 403 20.95 -1.94 -10.58
C GLN A 403 20.71 -2.90 -9.43
N ALA A 404 21.73 -3.70 -9.11
CA ALA A 404 21.71 -4.52 -7.92
C ALA A 404 21.62 -3.62 -6.68
N HIS A 405 20.74 -3.99 -5.76
CA HIS A 405 20.60 -3.34 -4.47
C HIS A 405 21.80 -3.72 -3.60
N GLU A 406 22.51 -2.75 -3.03
CA GLU A 406 23.65 -3.00 -2.14
C GLU A 406 23.30 -2.63 -0.70
N LEU A 407 24.07 -3.15 0.27
CA LEU A 407 23.94 -2.75 1.68
C LEU A 407 23.97 -1.22 1.85
N ALA A 408 24.86 -0.55 1.14
CA ALA A 408 25.01 0.89 1.21
C ALA A 408 23.73 1.65 0.78
N ASP A 409 22.87 1.05 -0.06
CA ASP A 409 21.59 1.63 -0.42
C ASP A 409 20.59 1.57 0.75
N ASP A 410 20.50 0.44 1.46
CA ASP A 410 19.66 0.33 2.66
C ASP A 410 20.18 1.23 3.79
N LEU A 411 21.50 1.35 3.99
CA LEU A 411 22.08 2.30 4.95
C LEU A 411 21.78 3.76 4.57
N GLU A 412 21.81 4.11 3.28
CA GLU A 412 21.40 5.44 2.81
C GLU A 412 19.91 5.69 3.09
N SER A 413 19.06 4.67 2.93
CA SER A 413 17.65 4.77 3.30
C SER A 413 17.45 5.08 4.79
N PHE A 414 18.23 4.49 5.70
CA PHE A 414 18.19 4.87 7.13
C PHE A 414 18.54 6.35 7.35
N LEU A 415 19.56 6.88 6.65
CA LEU A 415 19.91 8.30 6.69
C LEU A 415 18.76 9.17 6.16
N LEU A 416 18.20 8.82 4.99
CA LEU A 416 17.12 9.57 4.37
C LEU A 416 15.84 9.57 5.23
N VAL A 417 15.54 8.47 5.93
CA VAL A 417 14.44 8.42 6.91
C VAL A 417 14.69 9.42 8.04
N MET A 418 15.89 9.44 8.64
CA MET A 418 16.19 10.39 9.73
C MET A 418 16.11 11.85 9.27
N LEU A 419 16.64 12.19 8.09
CA LEU A 419 16.56 13.54 7.54
C LEU A 419 15.11 13.96 7.25
N TRP A 420 14.34 13.09 6.60
CA TRP A 420 12.95 13.37 6.28
C TRP A 420 12.10 13.57 7.53
N VAL A 421 12.31 12.73 8.56
CA VAL A 421 11.64 12.89 9.87
C VAL A 421 12.08 14.17 10.57
N ALA A 422 13.37 14.52 10.51
CA ALA A 422 13.90 15.76 11.08
C ALA A 422 13.22 17.00 10.48
N VAL A 423 13.14 17.07 9.15
CA VAL A 423 12.55 18.21 8.43
C VAL A 423 11.06 18.35 8.69
N LEU A 424 10.33 17.23 8.77
CA LEU A 424 8.88 17.25 8.83
C LEU A 424 8.31 17.29 10.26
N TYR A 425 8.94 16.58 11.19
CA TYR A 425 8.39 16.32 12.53
C TYR A 425 9.25 16.82 13.68
N ALA A 426 10.58 16.93 13.51
CA ALA A 426 11.39 17.45 14.60
C ALA A 426 11.16 18.96 14.79
N PRO A 427 11.15 19.46 16.04
CA PRO A 427 11.09 20.89 16.33
C PRO A 427 12.25 21.64 15.69
N GLY A 428 11.94 22.80 15.11
CA GLY A 428 12.90 23.68 14.44
C GLY A 428 12.26 24.99 14.03
N THR A 429 13.03 25.90 13.42
CA THR A 429 12.58 27.26 13.07
C THR A 429 12.33 27.47 11.57
N MET A 430 12.42 26.43 10.74
CA MET A 430 12.11 26.52 9.31
C MET A 430 10.69 27.02 9.06
N THR A 431 10.56 27.92 8.08
CA THR A 431 9.26 28.33 7.57
C THR A 431 8.61 27.19 6.78
N PRO A 432 7.26 27.19 6.64
CA PRO A 432 6.57 26.19 5.81
C PRO A 432 7.06 26.14 4.36
N LYS A 433 7.51 27.27 3.81
CA LYS A 433 8.05 27.36 2.45
C LYS A 433 9.39 26.63 2.33
N GLU A 434 10.34 26.94 3.21
CA GLU A 434 11.66 26.27 3.23
C GLU A 434 11.50 24.76 3.44
N ARG A 435 10.59 24.36 4.34
CA ARG A 435 10.27 22.95 4.57
C ARG A 435 9.74 22.28 3.31
N ALA A 436 8.80 22.91 2.61
CA ALA A 436 8.22 22.36 1.38
C ALA A 436 9.28 22.24 0.25
N GLU A 437 10.17 23.22 0.12
CA GLU A 437 11.26 23.20 -0.85
C GLU A 437 12.25 22.05 -0.57
N LEU A 438 12.60 21.82 0.70
CA LEU A 438 13.49 20.73 1.08
C LEU A 438 12.85 19.36 0.91
N LEU A 439 11.56 19.21 1.25
CA LEU A 439 10.83 17.95 1.10
C LEU A 439 10.66 17.52 -0.36
N GLN A 440 10.58 18.48 -1.30
CA GLN A 440 10.52 18.16 -2.74
C GLN A 440 11.73 17.35 -3.20
N ILE A 441 12.90 17.47 -2.55
CA ILE A 441 14.09 16.67 -2.87
C ILE A 441 13.83 15.16 -2.70
N PHE A 442 13.06 14.79 -1.69
CA PHE A 442 12.75 13.39 -1.40
C PHE A 442 11.74 12.83 -2.42
N ASP A 443 10.79 13.66 -2.83
CA ASP A 443 9.76 13.26 -3.80
C ASP A 443 10.24 13.32 -5.26
N ASP A 444 11.36 13.98 -5.57
CA ASP A 444 11.87 14.09 -6.95
C ASP A 444 12.35 12.72 -7.51
N ALA A 445 12.10 12.49 -8.79
CA ALA A 445 12.58 11.29 -9.51
C ALA A 445 14.04 11.46 -9.89
N ASN A 446 14.47 12.70 -10.05
CA ASN A 446 15.82 13.07 -10.36
C ASN A 446 16.71 12.89 -9.13
N SER A 447 17.45 11.80 -9.13
CA SER A 447 18.50 11.51 -8.15
C SER A 447 19.49 12.66 -7.88
N ARG A 448 19.66 13.61 -8.81
CA ARG A 448 20.61 14.72 -8.67
C ARG A 448 20.38 15.51 -7.39
N LEU A 449 19.12 15.81 -7.04
CA LEU A 449 18.84 16.61 -5.84
C LEU A 449 19.23 15.85 -4.56
N LYS A 450 18.90 14.55 -4.46
CA LYS A 450 19.34 13.72 -3.32
C LYS A 450 20.87 13.63 -3.23
N ARG A 451 21.57 13.52 -4.37
CA ARG A 451 23.04 13.53 -4.37
C ARG A 451 23.60 14.85 -3.87
N LEU A 452 23.02 15.97 -4.29
CA LEU A 452 23.44 17.29 -3.84
C LEU A 452 23.18 17.47 -2.34
N LEU A 453 22.02 17.03 -1.84
CA LEU A 453 21.71 17.01 -0.41
C LEU A 453 22.78 16.23 0.38
N ILE A 454 23.16 15.04 -0.11
CA ILE A 454 24.16 14.20 0.55
C ILE A 454 25.57 14.82 0.49
N ILE A 455 25.94 15.45 -0.63
CA ILE A 455 27.24 16.11 -0.80
C ILE A 455 27.33 17.41 -0.01
N GLY A 456 26.23 18.15 0.12
CA GLY A 456 26.16 19.42 0.86
C GLY A 456 26.44 19.24 2.35
N GLY A 457 26.20 18.03 2.87
CA GLY A 457 26.71 17.60 4.16
C GLY A 457 26.20 18.49 5.30
N LYS A 458 27.14 19.11 6.01
CA LYS A 458 26.87 20.01 7.11
C LYS A 458 25.92 21.16 6.77
N GLU A 459 26.11 21.84 5.64
CA GLU A 459 25.36 23.06 5.29
C GLU A 459 23.86 22.77 5.16
N GLU A 460 23.50 21.62 4.59
CA GLU A 460 22.11 21.21 4.39
C GLU A 460 21.39 20.90 5.71
N VAL A 461 22.11 20.39 6.70
CA VAL A 461 21.55 20.11 8.04
C VAL A 461 21.41 21.39 8.85
N GLU A 462 22.38 22.30 8.80
CA GLU A 462 22.26 23.62 9.45
C GLU A 462 21.06 24.41 8.88
N ASN A 463 20.78 24.27 7.58
CA ASN A 463 19.60 24.87 6.95
C ASN A 463 18.26 24.30 7.49
N CYS A 464 18.27 23.11 8.12
CA CYS A 464 17.08 22.55 8.77
C CYS A 464 16.73 23.28 10.08
N ASN A 465 17.65 24.08 10.64
CA ASN A 465 17.45 24.87 11.86
C ASN A 465 16.76 24.08 12.99
N LEU A 466 17.30 22.90 13.33
CA LEU A 466 16.70 22.00 14.30
C LEU A 466 16.87 22.54 15.72
N ALA A 467 15.86 22.33 16.57
CA ALA A 467 15.93 22.74 17.97
C ALA A 467 16.89 21.88 18.80
N SER A 468 17.21 20.67 18.33
CA SER A 468 18.11 19.72 18.97
C SER A 468 19.51 19.77 18.35
N PRO A 469 20.51 20.40 19.00
CA PRO A 469 21.87 20.44 18.47
C PRO A 469 22.53 19.04 18.43
N ARG A 470 22.05 18.12 19.28
CA ARG A 470 22.58 16.75 19.36
C ARG A 470 22.11 15.92 18.17
N PHE A 471 20.83 16.03 17.84
CA PHE A 471 20.30 15.39 16.65
C PHE A 471 20.92 15.99 15.38
N GLU A 472 21.04 17.32 15.32
CA GLU A 472 21.72 18.03 14.23
C GLU A 472 23.16 17.52 14.02
N HIS A 473 23.96 17.46 15.09
CA HIS A 473 25.33 16.97 15.02
C HIS A 473 25.44 15.52 14.55
N LEU A 474 24.50 14.64 14.95
CA LEU A 474 24.44 13.27 14.44
C LEU A 474 24.16 13.24 12.93
N LEU A 475 23.18 14.01 12.45
CA LEU A 475 22.83 14.09 11.02
C LEU A 475 24.01 14.59 10.18
N VAL A 476 24.73 15.61 10.64
CA VAL A 476 25.96 16.12 9.99
C VAL A 476 26.99 14.99 9.84
N ARG A 477 27.32 14.29 10.93
CA ARG A 477 28.29 13.18 10.89
C ARG A 477 27.89 12.07 9.93
N LEU A 478 26.60 11.76 9.86
CA LEU A 478 26.09 10.74 8.95
C LEU A 478 26.19 11.21 7.49
N LEU A 479 25.74 12.42 7.17
CA LEU A 479 25.86 12.94 5.79
C LEU A 479 27.30 13.02 5.32
N ASP A 480 28.22 13.52 6.16
CA ASP A 480 29.65 13.58 5.81
C ASP A 480 30.21 12.18 5.49
N GLY A 481 29.76 11.15 6.21
CA GLY A 481 30.11 9.76 5.93
C GLY A 481 29.57 9.25 4.60
N PHE A 482 28.41 9.74 4.14
CA PHE A 482 27.84 9.37 2.85
C PHE A 482 28.32 10.25 1.69
N ALA A 483 28.82 11.47 1.95
CA ALA A 483 29.25 12.41 0.92
C ALA A 483 30.28 11.80 -0.05
N ALA A 484 31.19 10.95 0.47
CA ALA A 484 32.16 10.22 -0.33
C ALA A 484 31.49 9.42 -1.46
N ARG A 485 30.34 8.77 -1.21
CA ARG A 485 29.60 7.92 -2.17
C ARG A 485 29.27 8.64 -3.48
N TYR A 486 29.07 9.97 -3.44
CA TYR A 486 28.65 10.76 -4.61
C TYR A 486 29.67 11.80 -5.08
N CYS A 487 30.71 12.06 -4.30
CA CYS A 487 31.82 12.90 -4.73
C CYS A 487 32.66 12.23 -5.82
N ALA A 488 33.26 13.04 -6.70
CA ALA A 488 34.19 12.53 -7.73
C ALA A 488 35.37 11.71 -7.15
N ARG A 489 35.68 11.93 -5.87
CA ARG A 489 36.76 11.27 -5.12
C ARG A 489 36.52 9.77 -4.88
N ALA A 490 35.27 9.30 -4.75
CA ALA A 490 35.01 7.85 -4.62
C ALA A 490 35.31 7.05 -5.89
N ARG A 491 35.27 7.70 -7.07
CA ARG A 491 35.73 7.07 -8.33
C ARG A 491 37.24 6.89 -8.37
N LEU A 492 37.98 7.69 -7.60
CA LEU A 492 39.44 7.71 -7.57
C LEU A 492 40.01 6.88 -6.41
N ASP A 493 39.26 6.73 -5.32
CA ASP A 493 39.65 5.94 -4.15
C ASP A 493 38.44 5.14 -3.60
N PRO A 494 38.28 3.87 -4.01
CA PRO A 494 37.22 3.00 -3.50
C PRO A 494 37.26 2.75 -1.99
N SER A 495 38.40 3.00 -1.32
CA SER A 495 38.50 2.85 0.14
C SER A 495 37.70 3.92 0.90
N SER A 496 37.42 5.05 0.26
CA SER A 496 36.62 6.16 0.83
C SER A 496 35.17 5.81 1.15
N THR A 497 34.67 4.66 0.68
CA THR A 497 33.32 4.13 0.97
C THR A 497 33.36 2.78 1.68
N ALA A 498 34.54 2.34 2.16
CA ALA A 498 34.70 1.03 2.79
C ALA A 498 33.85 0.86 4.06
N HIS A 499 33.57 1.95 4.77
CA HIS A 499 32.71 1.95 5.96
C HIS A 499 31.23 1.70 5.65
N LEU A 500 30.79 1.82 4.39
CA LEU A 500 29.43 1.53 3.94
C LEU A 500 29.23 0.06 3.51
N LYS A 501 30.28 -0.76 3.62
CA LYS A 501 30.24 -2.20 3.28
C LYS A 501 29.77 -3.09 4.44
N ASN A 502 29.53 -2.52 5.61
CA ASN A 502 28.96 -3.18 6.78
C ASN A 502 28.21 -2.16 7.64
N HIS A 503 27.49 -2.63 8.66
CA HIS A 503 26.67 -1.79 9.54
C HIS A 503 27.48 -1.11 10.65
N THR A 504 28.75 -1.48 10.85
CA THR A 504 29.55 -1.09 12.02
C THR A 504 29.61 0.41 12.20
N TRP A 505 30.00 1.14 11.15
CA TRP A 505 30.19 2.59 11.24
C TRP A 505 28.90 3.29 11.66
N MET A 506 27.77 3.03 10.99
CA MET A 506 26.52 3.71 11.28
C MET A 506 25.98 3.34 12.67
N THR A 507 26.10 2.05 13.03
CA THR A 507 25.70 1.54 14.36
C THR A 507 26.48 2.23 15.48
N GLU A 508 27.80 2.38 15.33
CA GLU A 508 28.62 3.09 16.31
C GLU A 508 28.24 4.56 16.43
N ARG A 509 28.01 5.26 15.30
CA ARG A 509 27.61 6.68 15.34
C ARG A 509 26.29 6.88 16.09
N LEU A 510 25.32 6.00 15.87
CA LEU A 510 24.03 6.00 16.57
C LEU A 510 24.21 5.67 18.07
N ARG A 511 25.04 4.69 18.44
CA ARG A 511 25.32 4.37 19.85
C ARG A 511 26.01 5.51 20.58
N GLU A 512 27.09 6.06 20.02
CA GLU A 512 27.82 7.19 20.59
C GLU A 512 26.89 8.38 20.85
N ALA A 513 25.94 8.62 19.93
CA ALA A 513 24.90 9.63 20.08
C ALA A 513 24.03 9.37 21.33
N LEU A 514 23.60 8.12 21.54
CA LEU A 514 22.69 7.73 22.63
C LEU A 514 23.36 7.57 24.00
N GLU A 515 24.70 7.58 24.07
CA GLU A 515 25.45 7.56 25.35
C GLU A 515 25.36 8.89 26.11
N ASP A 516 24.91 9.97 25.46
CA ASP A 516 24.73 11.27 26.12
C ASP A 516 23.46 11.28 26.99
N GLU A 517 23.62 11.01 28.29
CA GLU A 517 22.52 11.02 29.26
C GLU A 517 21.77 12.37 29.33
N THR A 518 22.41 13.48 28.93
CA THR A 518 21.75 14.79 28.90
C THR A 518 20.75 14.91 27.75
N TRP A 519 21.00 14.23 26.62
CA TRP A 519 20.07 14.19 25.50
C TRP A 519 18.82 13.37 25.84
N ARG A 520 18.98 12.27 26.59
CA ARG A 520 17.85 11.44 27.06
C ARG A 520 16.84 12.20 27.92
N ALA A 521 17.28 13.26 28.62
CA ALA A 521 16.42 14.07 29.48
C ALA A 521 15.64 15.16 28.72
N LEU A 522 15.98 15.43 27.45
CA LEU A 522 15.32 16.43 26.63
C LEU A 522 14.04 15.86 26.01
N LYS A 523 12.98 16.68 25.98
CA LYS A 523 11.75 16.43 25.22
C LYS A 523 11.76 17.31 23.98
N ASP A 524 12.75 17.08 23.14
CA ASP A 524 13.05 17.86 21.94
C ASP A 524 12.64 17.16 20.65
#